data_AF-A0A519MR09-F1
#
_entry.id   AF-A0A519MR09-F1
#
_cell.length_a   1.000
_cell.length_b   1.000
_cell.length_c   1.000
_cell.angle_alpha   90.00
_cell.angle_beta   90.00
_cell.angle_gamma   90.00
#
_symmetry.space_group_name_H-M   'P 1'
#
loop_
_entity.id
_entity.type
_entity.pdbx_description
1 polymer ?
#
loop_
_entity_poly.entity_id
_entity_poly.type
_entity_poly.pdbx_seq_one_letter_code
_entity_poly.pdbx_strand_id
1 'polypeptide(L)'
;GTLICNNAAINLKNGTSLEGRALSTNGGILTDTVIANMPVGCENLGTEDVATRVAAKLYPNPFTDYITISVEANQGDSTLVIFNSLGQTVTTRKITEATTRIDTDFVSGIYFYKLTDARGNVQSGKLMAK
;
A
#
# COMPACT_ATOMS: atom_id res chain seq x y z
N GLY A 1 -30.31 8.51 11.10
CA GLY A 1 -30.24 9.73 11.93
C GLY A 1 -28.83 10.28 12.03
N THR A 2 -28.63 11.37 12.78
CA THR A 2 -27.28 11.86 13.12
C THR A 2 -27.05 11.65 14.61
N LEU A 3 -26.01 10.91 14.97
CA LEU A 3 -25.54 10.76 16.34
C LEU A 3 -24.37 11.72 16.57
N ILE A 4 -24.50 12.59 17.58
CA ILE A 4 -23.43 13.51 17.98
C ILE A 4 -23.12 13.22 19.44
N CYS A 5 -21.87 12.88 19.72
CA CYS A 5 -21.37 12.67 21.07
C CYS A 5 -20.32 13.74 21.40
N ASN A 6 -20.60 14.59 22.38
CA ASN A 6 -19.67 15.61 22.83
C ASN A 6 -18.77 15.05 23.93
N ASN A 7 -17.45 15.12 23.72
CA ASN A 7 -16.41 14.80 24.70
C ASN A 7 -16.48 13.37 25.27
N ALA A 8 -17.08 12.42 24.52
CA ALA A 8 -17.15 11.01 24.88
C ALA A 8 -17.12 10.11 23.64
N ALA A 9 -16.79 8.83 23.84
CA ALA A 9 -16.68 7.87 22.75
C ALA A 9 -18.05 7.32 22.33
N ILE A 10 -18.22 7.03 21.04
CA ILE A 10 -19.33 6.24 20.51
C ILE A 10 -18.85 4.80 20.39
N ASN A 11 -19.50 3.87 21.10
CA ASN A 11 -19.12 2.45 21.08
C ASN A 11 -20.23 1.62 20.42
N LEU A 12 -20.01 1.20 19.16
CA LEU A 12 -20.92 0.38 18.38
C LEU A 12 -20.56 -1.09 18.59
N LYS A 13 -21.40 -1.78 19.37
CA LYS A 13 -21.24 -3.20 19.72
C LYS A 13 -21.84 -4.13 18.67
N ASN A 14 -21.48 -5.42 18.74
CA ASN A 14 -22.04 -6.45 17.87
C ASN A 14 -23.58 -6.36 17.82
N GLY A 15 -24.13 -6.38 16.60
CA GLY A 15 -25.57 -6.23 16.36
C GLY A 15 -26.06 -4.79 16.20
N THR A 16 -25.18 -3.78 16.33
CA THR A 16 -25.57 -2.38 16.11
C THR A 16 -25.66 -2.07 14.62
N SER A 17 -26.83 -1.62 14.15
CA SER A 17 -26.99 -1.01 12.83
C SER A 17 -27.10 0.51 12.98
N LEU A 18 -26.27 1.25 12.25
CA LEU A 18 -26.31 2.71 12.22
C LEU A 18 -26.66 3.18 10.82
N GLU A 19 -27.89 3.62 10.62
CA GLU A 19 -28.28 4.32 9.40
C GLU A 19 -28.09 5.82 9.59
N GLY A 20 -27.08 6.40 8.93
CA GLY A 20 -26.83 7.84 8.89
C GLY A 20 -25.40 8.21 9.28
N ARG A 21 -25.24 9.22 10.15
CA ARG A 21 -23.94 9.80 10.50
C ARG A 21 -23.67 9.69 12.00
N ALA A 22 -22.43 9.40 12.38
CA ALA A 22 -21.95 9.48 13.75
C ALA A 22 -20.74 10.42 13.82
N LEU A 23 -20.74 11.32 14.80
CA LEU A 23 -19.65 12.24 15.09
C LEU A 23 -19.36 12.21 16.58
N SER A 24 -18.12 11.91 16.95
CA SER A 24 -17.59 12.21 18.28
C SER A 24 -16.63 13.39 18.17
N THR A 25 -16.69 14.33 19.11
CA THR A 25 -15.82 15.52 19.09
C THR A 25 -14.42 15.23 19.63
N ASN A 26 -14.33 14.83 20.90
CA ASN A 26 -13.07 14.59 21.61
C ASN A 26 -12.92 13.12 22.07
N GLY A 27 -13.81 12.23 21.61
CA GLY A 27 -13.75 10.79 21.86
C GLY A 27 -13.55 10.01 20.56
N GLY A 28 -13.30 8.70 20.69
CA GLY A 28 -13.22 7.79 19.54
C GLY A 28 -14.59 7.28 19.08
N ILE A 29 -14.66 6.82 17.83
CA ILE A 29 -15.72 5.93 17.37
C ILE A 29 -15.13 4.51 17.39
N LEU A 30 -15.62 3.68 18.30
CA LEU A 30 -15.15 2.31 18.56
C LEU A 30 -16.15 1.31 17.98
N THR A 31 -15.65 0.28 17.33
CA THR A 31 -16.46 -0.73 16.64
C THR A 31 -15.83 -2.11 16.77
N ASP A 32 -16.61 -3.15 17.09
CA ASP A 32 -16.10 -4.52 17.20
C ASP A 32 -16.04 -5.25 15.83
N THR A 33 -17.00 -5.00 14.94
CA THR A 33 -17.03 -5.45 13.53
C THR A 33 -17.94 -4.53 12.73
N VAL A 34 -17.51 -4.04 11.56
CA VAL A 34 -18.26 -3.06 10.76
C VAL A 34 -18.54 -3.60 9.37
N ILE A 35 -19.81 -3.55 8.96
CA ILE A 35 -20.23 -3.64 7.56
C ILE A 35 -20.70 -2.23 7.17
N ALA A 36 -19.92 -1.54 6.34
CA ALA A 36 -20.26 -0.21 5.85
C ALA A 36 -20.85 -0.33 4.45
N ASN A 37 -22.14 0.02 4.31
CA ASN A 37 -22.82 0.03 3.02
C ASN A 37 -22.80 1.46 2.46
N MET A 38 -22.23 1.61 1.26
CA MET A 38 -22.28 2.87 0.55
C MET A 38 -23.70 3.08 -0.01
N PRO A 39 -24.34 4.25 0.22
CA PRO A 39 -25.68 4.51 -0.31
C PRO A 39 -25.68 4.56 -1.84
N VAL A 40 -26.83 4.23 -2.44
CA VAL A 40 -27.05 4.30 -3.89
C VAL A 40 -26.76 5.71 -4.42
N GLY A 41 -26.09 5.80 -5.58
CA GLY A 41 -25.74 7.09 -6.21
C GLY A 41 -24.42 7.72 -5.75
N CYS A 42 -23.67 7.08 -4.85
CA CYS A 42 -22.29 7.44 -4.59
C CYS A 42 -21.40 6.68 -5.56
N GLU A 43 -21.08 7.28 -6.71
CA GLU A 43 -20.12 6.71 -7.64
C GLU A 43 -18.71 6.81 -7.08
N ASN A 44 -17.88 5.80 -7.33
CA ASN A 44 -16.48 5.87 -6.97
C ASN A 44 -15.81 6.92 -7.88
N LEU A 45 -15.49 8.09 -7.32
CA LEU A 45 -14.75 9.15 -8.02
C LEU A 45 -13.25 8.85 -8.09
N GLY A 46 -12.81 7.72 -7.54
CA GLY A 46 -11.48 7.21 -7.77
C GLY A 46 -11.28 6.94 -9.26
N THR A 47 -10.16 7.40 -9.80
CA THR A 47 -9.68 6.86 -11.08
C THR A 47 -9.32 5.40 -10.87
N GLU A 48 -9.65 4.53 -11.82
CA GLU A 48 -9.06 3.19 -11.88
C GLU A 48 -7.54 3.35 -11.74
N ASP A 49 -6.95 2.60 -10.81
CA ASP A 49 -5.50 2.52 -10.71
C ASP A 49 -5.03 2.07 -12.09
N VAL A 50 -4.21 2.87 -12.77
CA VAL A 50 -3.69 2.47 -14.06
C VAL A 50 -2.91 1.20 -13.77
N ALA A 51 -3.48 0.04 -14.13
CA ALA A 51 -2.81 -1.25 -14.12
C ALA A 51 -1.69 -1.18 -15.15
N THR A 52 -0.63 -0.45 -14.78
CA THR A 52 0.61 -0.35 -15.53
C THR A 52 1.18 -1.74 -15.39
N ARG A 53 1.19 -2.46 -16.51
CA ARG A 53 1.35 -3.91 -16.61
C ARG A 53 2.76 -4.37 -16.26
N VAL A 54 3.31 -3.95 -15.13
CA VAL A 54 4.48 -4.57 -14.52
C VAL A 54 3.95 -5.30 -13.31
N ALA A 55 3.84 -6.63 -13.43
CA ALA A 55 3.44 -7.51 -12.35
C ALA A 55 4.70 -8.06 -11.68
N ALA A 56 5.44 -7.20 -10.97
CA ALA A 56 6.56 -7.63 -10.16
C ALA A 56 6.14 -7.85 -8.70
N LYS A 57 6.63 -8.93 -8.10
CA LYS A 57 6.45 -9.23 -6.67
C LYS A 57 7.79 -9.10 -5.98
N LEU A 58 7.82 -8.32 -4.90
CA LEU A 58 9.00 -8.14 -4.06
C LEU A 58 8.76 -8.84 -2.72
N TYR A 59 9.63 -9.78 -2.35
CA TYR A 59 9.51 -10.58 -1.13
C TYR A 59 10.89 -11.05 -0.62
N PRO A 60 11.07 -11.33 0.68
CA PRO A 60 10.08 -11.13 1.74
C PRO A 60 9.85 -9.64 2.03
N ASN A 61 8.69 -9.31 2.56
CA ASN A 61 8.40 -8.00 3.14
C ASN A 61 7.57 -8.23 4.41
N PRO A 62 8.07 -7.90 5.61
CA PRO A 62 9.36 -7.27 5.90
C PRO A 62 10.59 -8.12 5.54
N PHE A 63 11.74 -7.48 5.34
CA PHE A 63 13.03 -8.12 5.02
C PHE A 63 14.14 -7.68 5.99
N THR A 64 15.25 -8.42 6.00
CA THR A 64 16.45 -8.11 6.79
C THR A 64 17.65 -7.94 5.87
N ASP A 65 18.11 -9.02 5.22
CA ASP A 65 19.40 -9.00 4.50
C ASP A 65 19.25 -9.00 2.97
N TYR A 66 18.05 -9.32 2.46
CA TYR A 66 17.80 -9.41 1.03
C TYR A 66 16.33 -9.25 0.68
N ILE A 67 16.10 -8.83 -0.56
CA ILE A 67 14.81 -8.92 -1.24
C ILE A 67 14.97 -9.69 -2.55
N THR A 68 13.93 -10.43 -2.91
CA THR A 68 13.78 -11.09 -4.19
C THR A 68 12.72 -10.35 -4.98
N ILE A 69 13.07 -9.94 -6.18
CA ILE A 69 12.13 -9.42 -7.17
C ILE A 69 11.82 -10.51 -8.18
N SER A 70 10.54 -10.82 -8.33
CA SER A 70 10.03 -11.74 -9.36
C SER A 70 9.19 -10.95 -10.35
N VAL A 71 9.58 -10.94 -11.61
CA VAL A 71 8.93 -10.21 -12.70
C VAL A 71 8.32 -11.24 -13.66
N GLU A 72 7.10 -10.99 -14.15
CA GLU A 72 6.49 -11.85 -15.16
C GLU A 72 7.37 -11.97 -16.43
N ALA A 73 7.41 -13.18 -16.99
CA ALA A 73 8.14 -13.45 -18.22
C ALA A 73 7.60 -12.57 -19.36
N ASN A 74 8.50 -12.02 -20.18
CA ASN A 74 8.27 -11.15 -21.35
C ASN A 74 8.17 -9.62 -21.11
N GLN A 75 8.59 -9.13 -19.95
CA GLN A 75 8.63 -7.68 -19.66
C GLN A 75 9.89 -6.96 -20.21
N GLY A 76 10.89 -7.71 -20.67
CA GLY A 76 12.19 -7.15 -21.08
C GLY A 76 12.99 -6.59 -19.91
N ASP A 77 14.10 -5.92 -20.22
CA ASP A 77 14.95 -5.31 -19.21
C ASP A 77 14.18 -4.26 -18.40
N SER A 78 14.18 -4.39 -17.08
CA SER A 78 13.56 -3.44 -16.16
C SER A 78 14.59 -2.75 -15.28
N THR A 79 14.29 -1.55 -14.80
CA THR A 79 15.15 -0.80 -13.86
C THR A 79 14.42 -0.63 -12.54
N LEU A 80 14.98 -1.21 -11.48
CA LEU A 80 14.53 -1.04 -10.12
C LEU A 80 15.30 0.10 -9.45
N VAL A 81 14.59 1.02 -8.83
CA VAL A 81 15.14 2.08 -7.97
C VAL A 81 14.47 1.98 -6.60
N ILE A 82 15.26 2.00 -5.54
CA ILE A 82 14.79 2.00 -4.15
C ILE A 82 15.15 3.32 -3.51
N PHE A 83 14.20 3.90 -2.77
CA PHE A 83 14.30 5.17 -2.06
C PHE A 83 14.09 4.97 -0.57
N ASN A 84 14.78 5.75 0.25
CA ASN A 84 14.46 5.86 1.67
C ASN A 84 13.21 6.76 1.90
N SER A 85 12.81 6.93 3.15
CA SER A 85 11.67 7.77 3.53
C SER A 85 11.83 9.27 3.19
N LEU A 86 13.05 9.75 2.96
CA LEU A 86 13.35 11.11 2.52
C LEU A 86 13.33 11.27 0.99
N GLY A 87 13.07 10.18 0.25
CA GLY A 87 13.08 10.17 -1.22
C GLY A 87 14.49 10.07 -1.83
N GLN A 88 15.53 9.84 -1.02
CA GLN A 88 16.89 9.66 -1.53
C GLN A 88 17.04 8.26 -2.12
N THR A 89 17.65 8.15 -3.31
CA THR A 89 17.95 6.87 -3.94
C THR A 89 19.01 6.11 -3.15
N VAL A 90 18.65 4.90 -2.72
CA VAL A 90 19.50 3.99 -1.94
C VAL A 90 20.15 2.95 -2.85
N THR A 91 19.41 2.48 -3.86
CA THR A 91 19.90 1.45 -4.77
C THR A 91 19.22 1.57 -6.13
N THR A 92 20.00 1.35 -7.18
CA THR A 92 19.51 1.20 -8.56
C THR A 92 20.06 -0.11 -9.12
N ARG A 93 19.17 -0.95 -9.66
CA ARG A 93 19.53 -2.25 -10.25
C ARG A 93 18.78 -2.47 -11.55
N LYS A 94 19.48 -3.00 -12.55
CA LYS A 94 18.87 -3.51 -13.77
C LYS A 94 18.43 -4.96 -13.53
N ILE A 95 17.19 -5.28 -13.86
CA ILE A 95 16.56 -6.58 -13.71
C ILE A 95 16.38 -7.15 -15.11
N THR A 96 17.18 -8.15 -15.45
CA THR A 96 17.17 -8.83 -16.76
C THR A 96 16.60 -10.24 -16.67
N GLU A 97 16.54 -10.80 -15.46
CA GLU A 97 16.05 -12.15 -15.18
C GLU A 97 14.64 -12.10 -14.59
N ALA A 98 13.87 -13.17 -14.78
CA ALA A 98 12.52 -13.29 -14.22
C ALA A 98 12.51 -13.30 -12.69
N THR A 99 13.62 -13.68 -12.05
CA THR A 99 13.78 -13.61 -10.60
C THR A 99 15.20 -13.17 -10.29
N THR A 100 15.35 -12.11 -9.50
CA THR A 100 16.66 -11.59 -9.10
C THR A 100 16.67 -11.37 -7.59
N ARG A 101 17.72 -11.85 -6.93
CA ARG A 101 17.98 -11.57 -5.52
C ARG A 101 18.85 -10.31 -5.41
N ILE A 102 18.48 -9.42 -4.51
CA ILE A 102 19.22 -8.20 -4.20
C ILE A 102 19.51 -8.25 -2.71
N ASP A 103 20.79 -8.37 -2.37
CA ASP A 103 21.21 -8.23 -0.98
C ASP A 103 21.12 -6.75 -0.57
N THR A 104 20.57 -6.51 0.62
CA THR A 104 20.23 -5.20 1.16
C THR A 104 20.89 -5.02 2.52
N ASP A 105 21.80 -4.06 2.63
CA ASP A 105 22.36 -3.61 3.90
C ASP A 105 21.69 -2.29 4.30
N PHE A 106 20.38 -2.37 4.58
CA PHE A 106 19.52 -1.21 4.83
C PHE A 106 19.25 -1.08 6.33
N VAL A 107 19.24 0.15 6.82
CA VAL A 107 18.82 0.43 8.20
C VAL A 107 17.32 0.15 8.34
N SER A 108 16.89 -0.35 9.50
CA SER A 108 15.48 -0.58 9.82
C SER A 108 14.62 0.65 9.49
N GLY A 109 13.54 0.44 8.73
CA GLY A 109 12.69 1.55 8.30
C GLY A 109 11.82 1.25 7.08
N ILE A 110 11.15 2.30 6.61
CA ILE A 110 10.28 2.25 5.44
C ILE A 110 11.06 2.72 4.22
N TYR A 111 10.99 1.92 3.16
CA TYR A 111 11.55 2.20 1.85
C TYR A 111 10.44 2.18 0.79
N PHE A 112 10.70 2.86 -0.31
CA PHE A 112 9.84 2.86 -1.48
C PHE A 112 10.61 2.30 -2.65
N TYR A 113 9.95 1.56 -3.54
CA TYR A 113 10.56 1.13 -4.78
C TYR A 113 9.78 1.67 -5.97
N LYS A 114 10.51 1.84 -7.07
CA LYS A 114 9.98 2.14 -8.40
C LYS A 114 10.66 1.21 -9.38
N LEU A 115 9.87 0.40 -10.08
CA LEU A 115 10.30 -0.48 -11.14
C LEU A 115 9.78 0.09 -12.46
N THR A 116 10.68 0.31 -13.41
CA THR A 116 10.33 0.80 -14.75
C THR A 116 10.70 -0.26 -15.78
N ASP A 117 9.73 -0.74 -16.55
CA ASP A 117 9.99 -1.71 -17.62
C ASP A 117 10.58 -1.05 -18.89
N ALA A 118 10.96 -1.86 -19.87
CA ALA A 118 11.50 -1.37 -21.15
C ALA A 118 10.50 -0.53 -21.97
N ARG A 119 9.20 -0.62 -21.67
CA ARG A 119 8.12 0.11 -22.35
C ARG A 119 7.77 1.43 -21.64
N GLY A 120 8.42 1.73 -20.51
CA GLY A 120 8.16 2.90 -19.69
C GLY A 120 7.00 2.74 -18.70
N ASN A 121 6.42 1.53 -18.54
CA ASN A 121 5.45 1.26 -17.49
C ASN A 121 6.15 1.27 -16.14
N VAL A 122 5.47 1.82 -15.14
CA VAL A 122 6.02 2.00 -13.80
C VAL A 122 5.16 1.28 -12.78
N GLN A 123 5.77 0.39 -12.00
CA GLN A 123 5.19 -0.15 -10.77
C GLN A 123 5.92 0.42 -9.57
N SER A 124 5.19 0.80 -8.53
CA SER A 124 5.77 1.29 -7.29
C SER A 124 5.13 0.65 -6.07
N GLY A 125 5.81 0.70 -4.93
CA GLY A 125 5.29 0.17 -3.67
C GLY A 125 6.19 0.46 -2.48
N LYS A 126 5.78 -0.06 -1.33
CA LYS A 126 6.46 0.11 -0.03
C LYS A 126 7.14 -1.19 0.40
N LEU A 127 8.29 -1.05 1.04
CA LEU A 127 9.06 -2.14 1.63
C LEU A 127 9.40 -1.77 3.08
N MET A 128 9.46 -2.77 3.96
CA MET A 128 9.81 -2.60 5.36
C MET A 128 11.09 -3.39 5.66
N ALA A 129 12.17 -2.67 5.98
CA ALA A 129 13.40 -3.25 6.50
C ALA A 129 13.30 -3.38 8.03
N LYS A 130 13.75 -4.51 8.57
CA LYS A 130 13.81 -4.77 10.01
C LYS A 130 15.13 -4.37 10.62
#